data_AF-A0A069D562-F1
#
_entry.id   AF-A0A069D562-F1
#
_cell.length_a   1.000
_cell.length_b   1.000
_cell.length_c   1.000
_cell.angle_alpha   90.00
_cell.angle_beta   90.00
_cell.angle_gamma   90.00
#
_symmetry.space_group_name_H-M   'P 1'
#
loop_
_entity.id
_entity.type
_entity.pdbx_description
1 polymer ?
#
loop_
_entity_poly.entity_id
_entity_poly.type
_entity_poly.pdbx_seq_one_letter_code
_entity_poly.pdbx_strand_id
1 'polypeptide(L)' 'MSKPECDFIKGIPPAIAIEQKVNSRNPRSTVGTSTEIYEYMRLLFARIGRTFSPVSGEEVKKHSVKIL' A
#
# COMPACT_ATOMS: atom_id res chain seq x y z
N MET A 1 3.47 9.30 -28.49
CA MET A 1 2.90 10.63 -28.28
C MET A 1 3.82 11.62 -28.96
N SER A 2 3.36 12.29 -30.01
CA SER A 2 4.09 13.40 -30.59
C SER A 2 4.15 14.53 -29.56
N LYS A 3 5.30 15.18 -29.45
CA LYS A 3 5.43 16.40 -28.63
C LYS A 3 4.38 17.41 -29.10
N PRO A 4 3.65 18.10 -28.21
CA PRO A 4 2.73 19.15 -28.62
C PRO A 4 3.49 20.26 -29.35
N GLU A 5 2.91 20.79 -30.44
CA GLU A 5 3.49 21.93 -31.15
C GLU A 5 3.38 23.18 -30.28
N CYS A 6 4.52 23.62 -29.78
CA CYS A 6 4.62 24.75 -28.88
C CYS A 6 6.05 25.31 -28.93
N ASP A 7 6.16 26.63 -29.10
CA ASP A 7 7.44 27.34 -29.15
C ASP A 7 8.11 27.46 -27.78
N PHE A 8 7.34 27.79 -26.72
CA PHE A 8 7.85 27.89 -25.35
C PHE A 8 6.75 27.77 -24.31
N ILE A 9 7.00 27.01 -23.24
CA ILE A 9 6.11 26.93 -22.09
C ILE A 9 6.84 27.42 -20.84
N LYS A 10 6.28 28.45 -20.18
CA LYS A 10 6.80 28.99 -18.92
C LYS A 10 5.78 28.83 -17.81
N GLY A 11 6.22 28.40 -16.63
CA GLY A 11 5.40 28.43 -15.42
C GLY A 11 4.35 27.32 -15.31
N ILE A 12 4.50 26.19 -16.02
CA ILE A 12 3.64 25.03 -15.77
C ILE A 12 3.99 24.42 -14.40
N PRO A 13 3.03 24.29 -13.48
CA PRO A 13 3.22 23.55 -12.24
C PRO A 13 3.32 22.05 -12.53
N PRO A 14 3.82 21.22 -11.59
CA PRO A 14 3.87 19.78 -11.76
C PRO A 14 2.51 19.21 -12.20
N ALA A 15 2.49 18.51 -13.33
CA ALA A 15 1.28 17.93 -13.92
C ALA A 15 1.37 16.41 -13.95
N ILE A 16 0.24 15.73 -13.70
CA ILE A 16 0.12 14.27 -13.78
C ILE A 16 -0.93 13.95 -14.83
N ALA A 17 -0.55 13.18 -15.85
CA ALA A 17 -1.49 12.69 -16.86
C ALA A 17 -2.24 11.46 -16.31
N ILE A 18 -3.56 11.43 -16.49
CA ILE A 18 -4.41 10.29 -16.17
C ILE A 18 -4.85 9.67 -17.50
N GLU A 19 -4.34 8.48 -17.79
CA GLU A 19 -4.60 7.77 -19.05
C GLU A 19 -5.06 6.34 -18.76
N GLN A 20 -5.88 5.77 -19.63
CA GLN A 20 -6.28 4.36 -19.56
C GLN A 20 -5.17 3.45 -20.13
N LYS A 21 -3.96 3.56 -19.59
CA LYS A 21 -2.86 2.68 -19.96
C LYS A 21 -2.93 1.41 -19.13
N VAL A 22 -3.11 0.27 -19.78
CA VAL A 22 -3.08 -1.04 -19.11
C VAL A 22 -1.64 -1.33 -18.72
N ASN A 23 -1.26 -0.96 -17.49
CA ASN A 23 0.07 -1.27 -16.97
C ASN A 23 0.23 -2.80 -16.84
N SER A 24 1.45 -3.28 -17.13
CA SER A 24 1.87 -4.66 -16.85
C SER A 24 1.43 -5.06 -15.45
N ARG A 25 0.59 -6.09 -15.35
CA ARG A 25 -0.08 -6.48 -14.11
C ARG A 25 0.93 -7.24 -13.25
N ASN A 26 1.50 -6.57 -12.25
CA ASN A 26 2.22 -7.30 -11.20
C ASN A 26 1.20 -8.21 -10.49
N PRO A 27 1.40 -9.54 -10.47
CA PRO A 27 0.42 -10.48 -9.92
C PRO A 27 0.16 -10.28 -8.42
N ARG A 28 1.03 -9.56 -7.71
CA ARG A 28 0.84 -9.20 -6.30
C ARG A 28 0.04 -7.91 -6.10
N SER A 29 -0.16 -7.11 -7.14
CA SER A 29 -0.92 -5.86 -7.05
C SER A 29 -2.41 -6.15 -7.01
N THR A 30 -3.07 -5.57 -6.00
CA THR A 30 -4.52 -5.59 -5.81
C THR A 30 -5.06 -4.16 -5.86
N VAL A 31 -6.39 -4.02 -5.94
CA VAL A 31 -7.05 -2.70 -5.84
C VAL A 31 -6.64 -1.99 -4.56
N GLY A 32 -6.52 -2.72 -3.44
CA GLY A 32 -6.12 -2.15 -2.15
C GLY A 32 -4.70 -1.59 -2.15
N THR A 33 -3.78 -2.18 -2.92
CA THR A 33 -2.41 -1.66 -3.07
C THR A 33 -2.35 -0.46 -4.02
N SER A 34 -3.16 -0.43 -5.08
CA SER A 34 -3.17 0.69 -6.03
C SER A 34 -3.82 1.95 -5.48
N THR A 35 -4.75 1.79 -4.54
CA THR A 35 -5.43 2.90 -3.87
C THR A 35 -4.78 3.28 -2.53
N GLU A 36 -3.70 2.60 -2.14
CA GLU A 36 -3.02 2.75 -0.85
C GLU A 36 -3.88 2.41 0.40
N ILE A 37 -5.16 2.04 0.22
CA ILE A 37 -6.07 1.63 1.31
C ILE A 37 -5.47 0.48 2.12
N TYR A 38 -4.76 -0.45 1.47
CA TYR A 38 -4.13 -1.58 2.16
C TYR A 38 -3.11 -1.13 3.21
N GLU A 39 -2.41 -0.01 3.01
CA GLU A 39 -1.46 0.53 4.01
C GLU A 39 -2.20 1.06 5.25
N TYR A 40 -3.34 1.73 5.05
CA TYR A 40 -4.21 2.13 6.17
C TYR A 40 -4.77 0.92 6.92
N MET A 41 -5.17 -0.13 6.20
CA MET A 41 -5.62 -1.37 6.82
C MET A 41 -4.50 -2.02 7.64
N ARG A 42 -3.26 -2.06 7.14
CA ARG A 42 -2.11 -2.57 7.90
C ARG A 42 -1.90 -1.80 9.19
N LEU A 43 -1.98 -0.47 9.15
CA LEU A 43 -1.88 0.36 10.36
C LEU A 43 -3.04 0.11 11.34
N LEU A 44 -4.26 -0.07 10.83
CA LEU A 44 -5.42 -0.39 11.65
C LEU A 44 -5.22 -1.73 12.38
N PHE A 45 -4.95 -2.81 11.66
CA PHE A 45 -4.75 -4.13 12.27
C PHE A 45 -3.50 -4.19 13.16
N ALA A 46 -2.44 -3.43 12.88
CA ALA A 46 -1.29 -3.32 13.77
C ALA A 46 -1.64 -2.64 15.11
N ARG A 47 -2.58 -1.69 15.11
CA ARG A 47 -2.97 -0.93 16.31
C ARG A 47 -4.04 -1.63 17.15
N ILE A 48 -5.04 -2.24 16.51
CA ILE A 48 -6.21 -2.81 17.21
C ILE A 48 -6.38 -4.31 17.00
N GLY A 49 -5.61 -4.93 16.12
CA GLY A 49 -5.70 -6.36 15.84
C GLY A 49 -5.18 -7.19 17.01
N ARG A 50 -5.88 -8.29 17.30
CA ARG A 50 -5.42 -9.32 18.24
C ARG A 50 -4.77 -10.44 17.44
N THR A 51 -3.57 -10.86 17.85
CA THR A 51 -2.84 -11.93 17.18
C THR A 51 -3.22 -13.28 17.78
N PHE A 52 -3.59 -14.23 16.93
CA PHE A 52 -3.90 -15.60 17.31
C PHE A 52 -2.94 -16.57 16.61
N SER A 53 -2.56 -17.63 17.31
CA SER A 53 -1.75 -18.70 16.74
C SER A 53 -2.55 -19.50 15.71
N PRO A 54 -2.04 -19.73 14.48
CA PRO A 54 -2.74 -20.57 13.50
C PRO A 54 -2.72 -22.06 13.84
N VAL A 55 -1.83 -22.49 14.78
CA VAL A 55 -1.71 -23.90 15.17
C VAL A 55 -2.60 -24.23 16.37
N SER A 56 -2.58 -23.40 17.42
CA SER A 56 -3.36 -23.64 18.64
C SER A 56 -4.68 -22.87 18.70
N GLY A 57 -4.86 -21.81 17.90
CA GLY A 57 -6.01 -20.91 17.97
C GLY A 57 -6.02 -19.97 19.18
N GLU A 58 -4.99 -20.02 20.03
CA GLU A 58 -4.91 -19.21 21.24
C GLU A 58 -4.38 -17.79 20.96
N GLU A 59 -4.81 -16.83 21.79
CA GLU A 59 -4.32 -15.44 21.71
C GLU A 59 -2.84 -15.37 22.11
N VAL A 60 -2.02 -14.77 21.24
CA VAL A 60 -0.59 -14.58 21.47
C VAL A 60 -0.41 -13.53 22.56
N LYS A 61 0.31 -13.90 23.62
CA LYS A 61 0.62 -13.03 24.76
C LYS A 61 2.12 -12.81 24.88
N LYS A 62 2.52 -11.72 25.52
CA LYS A 62 3.92 -11.42 25.82
C LYS A 62 4.49 -12.54 26.68
N HIS A 63 5.59 -13.14 26.25
CA HIS A 63 6.33 -14.10 27.05
C HIS A 63 7.21 -13.37 28.08
N SER A 64 7.23 -13.84 29.32
CA SER A 64 8.16 -13.40 30.36
C SER A 64 8.98 -14.59 30.85
N VAL A 65 10.30 -14.42 30.87
CA VAL A 65 11.21 -15.43 31.43
C VAL A 65 11.18 -15.28 32.94
N LYS A 66 10.82 -16.35 33.66
CA LYS A 66 10.95 -16.43 35.11
C LYS A 66 12.34 -17.00 35.41
N ILE A 67 13.25 -16.18 35.92
CA ILE A 67 14.54 -16.64 36.42
C ILE A 67 14.29 -17.17 37.83
N LEU A 68 14.62 -18.44 38.07
CA LEU A 68 14.64 -19.09 39.38
C LEU A 68 15.97 -18.80 40.07
#